data_AF-A0A7K7NML1-F1
#
_entry.id   AF-A0A7K7NML1-F1
#
_cell.length_a   1.000
_cell.length_b   1.000
_cell.length_c   1.000
_cell.angle_alpha   90.00
_cell.angle_beta   90.00
_cell.angle_gamma   90.00
#
_symmetry.space_group_name_H-M   'P 1'
#
loop_
_entity.id
_entity.type
_entity.pdbx_description
1 polymer ?
#
loop_
_entity_poly.entity_id
_entity_poly.type
_entity_poly.pdbx_seq_one_letter_code
_entity_poly.pdbx_strand_id
1 'polypeptide(L)'
;RFAPAPVQERLSCMARNNSIYVVANMGDKKLCNSSDPSCPSDGRYQYNTDVVFDPEGKLVARYHKYNLFMSESQFNYPKEPEAVTFETPFGKFGIFTCFDILFHEPAVVLVSELQVDTVLFPTAWMNVLPFLTAIEFHSAWAMGMGVNFLAANTHYTSISMTGSGIYAPDGARTYYYNMKNEDGRLLIAELDSHPRLSPASPPAVSWSSYASSVERFSPNDHDFSGLIFHDQFTFTELTKPEGNLTVCQKDLCCHLSYKMAGKQEDEVYVLGAFDGLHVVEGQYYLQICTLLKCKSTDLNTCGQPVEMAQTKFEMFSLSGTFGTNYVFPEVLYGGVQLAPGEFEVLNDGRLISKTRTTKPVITVTLFGRWYEKD
;
A
#
# COMPACT_ATOMS: atom_id res chain seq x y z
N ARG A 1 4.36 -33.86 26.03
CA ARG A 1 3.02 -33.27 26.25
C ARG A 1 3.10 -31.83 25.75
N PHE A 2 2.32 -31.45 24.73
CA PHE A 2 2.31 -30.06 24.26
C PHE A 2 1.85 -29.13 25.39
N ALA A 3 2.39 -27.92 25.44
CA ALA A 3 1.91 -26.90 26.37
C ALA A 3 0.43 -26.57 26.07
N PRO A 4 -0.36 -26.16 27.07
CA PRO A 4 -1.73 -25.69 26.82
C PRO A 4 -1.73 -24.55 25.79
N ALA A 5 -2.51 -24.71 24.72
CA ALA A 5 -2.62 -23.73 23.64
C ALA A 5 -4.09 -23.34 23.37
N PRO A 6 -4.82 -22.82 24.37
CA PRO A 6 -6.27 -22.62 24.30
C PRO A 6 -6.71 -21.66 23.19
N VAL A 7 -5.88 -20.66 22.85
CA VAL A 7 -6.16 -19.72 21.74
C VAL A 7 -6.11 -20.45 20.39
N GLN A 8 -5.07 -21.27 20.17
CA GLN A 8 -4.94 -22.06 18.94
C GLN A 8 -6.06 -23.11 18.83
N GLU A 9 -6.40 -23.77 19.94
CA GLU A 9 -7.52 -24.72 19.98
C GLU A 9 -8.86 -24.04 19.63
N ARG A 10 -9.10 -22.83 20.14
CA ARG A 10 -10.32 -22.08 19.83
C ARG A 10 -10.38 -21.68 18.35
N LEU A 11 -9.28 -21.19 17.77
CA LEU A 11 -9.20 -20.84 16.36
C LEU A 11 -9.37 -22.06 15.45
N SER A 12 -8.73 -23.18 15.79
CA SER A 12 -8.90 -24.48 15.13
C SER A 12 -10.36 -24.93 15.14
N CYS A 13 -11.03 -24.88 16.30
CA CYS A 13 -12.45 -25.20 16.41
C CYS A 13 -13.35 -24.24 15.62
N MET A 14 -13.04 -22.93 15.57
CA MET A 14 -13.77 -21.97 14.76
C MET A 14 -13.68 -22.31 13.27
N ALA A 15 -12.48 -22.62 12.77
CA ALA A 15 -12.26 -23.02 11.39
C ALA A 15 -13.02 -24.32 11.07
N ARG A 16 -12.84 -25.34 11.90
CA ARG A 16 -13.48 -26.66 11.74
C ARG A 16 -15.00 -26.62 11.78
N ASN A 17 -15.57 -25.93 12.77
CA ASN A 17 -17.01 -25.92 12.98
C ASN A 17 -17.77 -25.13 11.90
N ASN A 18 -17.09 -24.21 11.20
CA ASN A 18 -17.67 -23.40 10.13
C ASN A 18 -17.15 -23.80 8.74
N SER A 19 -16.28 -24.82 8.66
CA SER A 19 -15.67 -25.30 7.41
C SER A 19 -15.08 -24.18 6.56
N ILE A 20 -14.31 -23.29 7.20
CA ILE A 20 -13.71 -22.12 6.57
C ILE A 20 -12.25 -21.96 7.02
N TYR A 21 -11.39 -21.45 6.14
CA TYR A 21 -10.06 -21.02 6.54
C TYR A 21 -10.15 -19.84 7.51
N VAL A 22 -9.36 -19.88 8.58
CA VAL A 22 -9.29 -18.81 9.57
C VAL A 22 -7.87 -18.30 9.68
N VAL A 23 -7.70 -17.01 9.45
CA VAL A 23 -6.44 -16.28 9.61
C VAL A 23 -6.57 -15.41 10.85
N ALA A 24 -5.55 -15.41 11.72
CA ALA A 24 -5.51 -14.55 12.90
C ALA A 24 -4.08 -14.17 13.25
N ASN A 25 -3.92 -13.02 13.90
CA ASN A 25 -2.67 -12.61 14.51
C ASN A 25 -2.69 -12.87 16.02
N MET A 26 -1.60 -13.41 16.58
CA MET A 26 -1.44 -13.69 18.00
C MET A 26 0.04 -13.65 18.41
N GLY A 27 0.32 -13.79 19.71
CA GLY A 27 1.70 -13.91 20.22
C GLY A 27 2.21 -15.34 20.22
N ASP A 28 3.46 -15.54 19.78
CA ASP A 28 4.20 -16.81 19.95
C ASP A 28 5.34 -16.60 20.96
N LYS A 29 5.61 -17.63 21.77
CA LYS A 29 6.67 -17.65 22.77
C LYS A 29 7.51 -18.90 22.57
N LYS A 30 8.82 -18.73 22.32
CA LYS A 30 9.78 -19.83 22.23
C LYS A 30 10.76 -19.76 23.38
N LEU A 31 10.77 -20.77 24.25
CA LEU A 31 11.79 -20.87 25.30
C LEU A 31 13.14 -21.19 24.65
N CYS A 32 14.18 -20.50 25.11
CA CYS A 32 15.56 -20.75 24.74
C CYS A 32 16.41 -20.82 26.02
N ASN A 33 17.67 -21.20 25.89
CA ASN A 33 18.59 -21.28 27.02
C ASN A 33 19.97 -20.76 26.61
N SER A 34 20.92 -20.75 27.55
CA SER A 34 22.27 -20.22 27.32
C SER A 34 23.11 -20.97 26.28
N SER A 35 22.63 -22.11 25.75
CA SER A 35 23.29 -22.76 24.61
C SER A 35 22.97 -22.09 23.27
N ASP A 36 21.89 -21.30 23.21
CA ASP A 36 21.57 -20.43 22.09
C ASP A 36 22.19 -19.04 22.36
N PRO A 37 23.22 -18.63 21.59
CA PRO A 37 23.92 -17.37 21.82
C PRO A 37 23.03 -16.14 21.54
N SER A 38 21.93 -16.30 20.81
CA SER A 38 21.00 -15.24 20.49
C SER A 38 19.81 -15.18 21.45
N CYS A 39 19.75 -16.07 22.45
CA CYS A 39 18.63 -16.14 23.38
C CYS A 39 18.55 -14.86 24.22
N PRO A 40 17.38 -14.18 24.26
CA PRO A 40 17.18 -13.02 25.12
C PRO A 40 17.48 -13.33 26.59
N SER A 41 17.91 -12.33 27.34
CA SER A 41 18.33 -12.48 28.74
C SER A 41 17.21 -12.99 29.66
N ASP A 42 15.96 -12.86 29.26
CA ASP A 42 14.78 -13.35 29.97
C ASP A 42 14.31 -14.75 29.51
N GLY A 43 15.17 -15.45 28.76
CA GLY A 43 15.09 -16.89 28.46
C GLY A 43 14.07 -17.29 27.39
N ARG A 44 13.61 -16.34 26.57
CA ARG A 44 12.59 -16.61 25.55
C ARG A 44 12.63 -15.62 24.39
N TYR A 45 12.22 -16.10 23.22
CA TYR A 45 11.76 -15.25 22.13
C TYR A 45 10.26 -15.03 22.22
N GLN A 46 9.81 -13.86 21.78
CA GLN A 46 8.42 -13.43 21.69
C GLN A 46 8.17 -12.84 20.31
N TYR A 47 7.21 -13.38 19.55
CA TYR A 47 6.98 -12.97 18.16
C TYR A 47 5.55 -12.49 17.94
N ASN A 48 5.40 -11.44 17.13
CA ASN A 48 4.15 -11.07 16.49
C ASN A 48 3.88 -12.12 15.39
N THR A 49 2.78 -12.88 15.51
CA THR A 49 2.62 -14.15 14.77
C THR A 49 1.28 -14.27 14.10
N ASP A 50 1.28 -14.37 12.77
CA ASP A 50 0.12 -14.80 12.03
C ASP A 50 0.00 -16.33 12.03
N VAL A 51 -1.22 -16.84 12.13
CA VAL A 51 -1.55 -18.27 12.06
C VAL A 51 -2.72 -18.49 11.12
N VAL A 52 -2.68 -19.59 10.37
CA VAL A 52 -3.76 -19.99 9.47
C VAL A 52 -4.23 -21.41 9.77
N PHE A 53 -5.53 -21.57 9.96
CA PHE A 53 -6.18 -22.86 10.12
C PHE A 53 -7.05 -23.18 8.90
N ASP A 54 -7.00 -24.42 8.42
CA ASP A 54 -7.84 -24.90 7.31
C ASP A 54 -9.27 -25.29 7.77
N PRO A 55 -10.19 -25.62 6.85
CA PRO A 55 -11.57 -26.00 7.17
C PRO A 55 -11.72 -27.25 8.05
N GLU A 56 -10.67 -28.05 8.21
CA GLU A 56 -10.61 -29.20 9.13
C GLU A 56 -10.08 -28.81 10.51
N GLY A 57 -9.63 -27.56 10.68
CA GLY A 57 -9.05 -27.00 11.90
C GLY A 57 -7.56 -27.28 12.06
N LYS A 58 -6.86 -27.73 11.01
CA LYS A 58 -5.42 -27.96 11.06
C LYS A 58 -4.67 -26.66 10.83
N LEU A 59 -3.62 -26.42 11.63
CA LEU A 59 -2.69 -25.31 11.42
C LEU A 59 -1.87 -25.55 10.15
N VAL A 60 -2.04 -24.70 9.15
CA VAL A 60 -1.39 -24.83 7.82
C VAL A 60 -0.32 -23.78 7.57
N ALA A 61 -0.33 -22.66 8.30
CA ALA A 61 0.73 -21.65 8.22
C ALA A 61 0.96 -20.98 9.58
N ARG A 62 2.20 -20.57 9.82
CA ARG A 62 2.61 -19.71 10.93
C ARG A 62 3.71 -18.79 10.42
N TYR A 63 3.54 -17.49 10.58
CA TYR A 63 4.48 -16.47 10.14
C TYR A 63 4.86 -15.56 11.30
N HIS A 64 6.15 -15.35 11.54
CA HIS A 64 6.64 -14.33 12.48
C HIS A 64 6.95 -13.03 11.74
N LYS A 65 6.29 -11.93 12.14
CA LYS A 65 6.49 -10.61 11.56
C LYS A 65 7.96 -10.24 11.53
N TYR A 66 8.46 -9.87 10.36
CA TYR A 66 9.87 -9.58 10.16
C TYR A 66 10.18 -8.09 10.38
N ASN A 67 9.41 -7.19 9.76
CA ASN A 67 9.65 -5.75 9.84
C ASN A 67 8.82 -5.15 10.98
N LEU A 68 9.35 -5.19 12.21
CA LEU A 68 8.70 -4.59 13.37
C LEU A 68 8.63 -3.06 13.24
N PHE A 69 7.49 -2.49 13.59
CA PHE A 69 7.34 -1.04 13.68
C PHE A 69 8.06 -0.51 14.93
N MET A 70 8.47 0.76 14.93
CA MET A 70 9.34 1.32 15.98
C MET A 70 8.81 1.15 17.42
N SER A 71 7.49 1.05 17.61
CA SER A 71 6.86 0.92 18.91
C SER A 71 6.76 -0.52 19.41
N GLU A 72 7.10 -1.52 18.58
CA GLU A 72 6.91 -2.95 18.87
C GLU A 72 8.07 -3.58 19.69
N SER A 73 8.53 -2.87 20.72
CA SER A 73 9.63 -3.32 21.59
C SER A 73 9.37 -4.62 22.39
N GLN A 74 8.11 -5.06 22.46
CA GLN A 74 7.71 -6.30 23.12
C GLN A 74 8.05 -7.56 22.31
N PHE A 75 8.36 -7.43 21.02
CA PHE A 75 8.64 -8.54 20.11
C PHE A 75 10.12 -8.60 19.71
N ASN A 76 10.57 -9.80 19.40
CA ASN A 76 11.88 -10.07 18.83
C ASN A 76 11.77 -10.18 17.31
N TYR A 77 12.85 -9.85 16.61
CA TYR A 77 12.99 -10.16 15.19
C TYR A 77 13.24 -11.67 14.99
N PRO A 78 12.62 -12.30 13.98
CA PRO A 78 13.06 -13.61 13.50
C PRO A 78 14.54 -13.56 13.09
N LYS A 79 15.23 -14.69 13.19
CA LYS A 79 16.65 -14.75 12.81
C LYS A 79 16.86 -14.49 11.31
N GLU A 80 15.96 -15.02 10.49
CA GLU A 80 15.92 -14.87 9.04
C GLU A 80 14.48 -14.53 8.63
N PRO A 81 14.26 -13.80 7.53
CA PRO A 81 12.92 -13.55 7.02
C PRO A 81 12.23 -14.86 6.63
N GLU A 82 10.95 -14.99 6.99
CA GLU A 82 10.14 -16.16 6.69
C GLU A 82 9.20 -15.89 5.50
N ALA A 83 9.46 -16.51 4.34
CA ALA A 83 8.54 -16.49 3.21
C ALA A 83 7.50 -17.62 3.33
N VAL A 84 6.41 -17.37 4.05
CA VAL A 84 5.40 -18.39 4.40
C VAL A 84 4.30 -18.47 3.36
N THR A 85 4.08 -19.66 2.80
CA THR A 85 3.00 -19.95 1.85
C THR A 85 2.23 -21.21 2.20
N PHE A 86 1.02 -21.34 1.69
CA PHE A 86 0.24 -22.58 1.75
C PHE A 86 -0.68 -22.70 0.53
N GLU A 87 -0.98 -23.94 0.15
CA GLU A 87 -1.82 -24.25 -1.01
C GLU A 87 -3.27 -24.48 -0.58
N THR A 88 -4.21 -24.07 -1.43
CA THR A 88 -5.65 -24.31 -1.25
C THR A 88 -6.29 -24.74 -2.57
N PRO A 89 -7.52 -25.29 -2.58
CA PRO A 89 -8.26 -25.55 -3.81
C PRO A 89 -8.59 -24.29 -4.65
N PHE A 90 -8.39 -23.09 -4.10
CA PHE A 90 -8.75 -21.81 -4.72
C PHE A 90 -7.55 -20.85 -4.80
N GLY A 91 -6.34 -21.40 -4.95
CA GLY A 91 -5.12 -20.63 -5.21
C GLY A 91 -4.03 -20.83 -4.15
N LYS A 92 -2.83 -20.33 -4.47
CA LYS A 92 -1.68 -20.30 -3.57
C LYS A 92 -1.68 -19.03 -2.75
N PHE A 93 -1.54 -19.16 -1.43
CA PHE A 93 -1.59 -18.03 -0.51
C PHE A 93 -0.21 -17.71 0.07
N GLY A 94 0.09 -16.42 0.18
CA GLY A 94 1.17 -15.86 0.98
C GLY A 94 0.61 -15.07 2.16
N ILE A 95 1.42 -14.84 3.19
CA ILE A 95 1.02 -14.07 4.37
C ILE A 95 2.18 -13.22 4.89
N PHE A 96 1.89 -11.98 5.23
CA PHE A 96 2.78 -11.07 5.95
C PHE A 96 1.96 -10.01 6.71
N THR A 97 2.60 -9.25 7.59
CA THR A 97 1.88 -8.43 8.57
C THR A 97 2.23 -6.95 8.48
N CYS A 98 1.23 -6.09 8.29
CA CYS A 98 1.34 -4.63 8.46
C CYS A 98 2.56 -4.01 7.75
N PHE A 99 3.54 -3.52 8.52
CA PHE A 99 4.70 -2.78 8.03
C PHE A 99 5.57 -3.55 7.02
N ASP A 100 5.48 -4.89 6.98
CA ASP A 100 6.16 -5.72 5.98
C ASP A 100 5.87 -5.31 4.53
N ILE A 101 4.70 -4.71 4.26
CA ILE A 101 4.29 -4.28 2.90
C ILE A 101 5.25 -3.27 2.27
N LEU A 102 6.00 -2.51 3.08
CA LEU A 102 6.94 -1.49 2.62
C LEU A 102 8.33 -2.05 2.29
N PHE A 103 8.59 -3.33 2.52
CA PHE A 103 9.92 -3.95 2.42
C PHE A 103 9.95 -5.09 1.40
N HIS A 104 11.17 -5.45 0.96
CA HIS A 104 11.37 -6.57 0.04
C HIS A 104 11.00 -7.90 0.68
N GLU A 105 11.51 -8.14 1.89
CA GLU A 105 11.33 -9.38 2.63
C GLU A 105 10.19 -9.26 3.66
N PRO A 106 9.20 -10.17 3.66
CA PRO A 106 8.95 -11.24 2.69
C PRO A 106 8.02 -10.82 1.53
N ALA A 107 7.51 -9.58 1.55
CA ALA A 107 6.34 -9.18 0.74
C ALA A 107 6.58 -9.30 -0.78
N VAL A 108 7.73 -8.85 -1.27
CA VAL A 108 8.09 -8.94 -2.70
C VAL A 108 8.45 -10.37 -3.07
N VAL A 109 9.21 -11.09 -2.24
CA VAL A 109 9.60 -12.49 -2.48
C VAL A 109 8.40 -13.40 -2.65
N LEU A 110 7.37 -13.24 -1.81
CA LEU A 110 6.13 -14.02 -1.90
C LEU A 110 5.48 -13.91 -3.28
N VAL A 111 5.52 -12.74 -3.90
CA VAL A 111 4.88 -12.51 -5.20
C VAL A 111 5.81 -12.82 -6.36
N SER A 112 7.01 -12.24 -6.37
CA SER A 112 7.93 -12.29 -7.50
C SER A 112 8.62 -13.65 -7.65
N GLU A 113 8.93 -14.31 -6.54
CA GLU A 113 9.67 -15.58 -6.54
C GLU A 113 8.76 -16.77 -6.28
N LEU A 114 7.88 -16.67 -5.27
CA LEU A 114 6.99 -17.76 -4.88
C LEU A 114 5.65 -17.76 -5.60
N GLN A 115 5.35 -16.72 -6.39
CA GLN A 115 4.21 -16.62 -7.28
C GLN A 115 2.85 -16.86 -6.61
N VAL A 116 2.65 -16.36 -5.37
CA VAL A 116 1.36 -16.49 -4.67
C VAL A 116 0.22 -15.77 -5.40
N ASP A 117 -0.93 -16.41 -5.53
CA ASP A 117 -2.12 -15.82 -6.16
C ASP A 117 -2.75 -14.74 -5.27
N THR A 118 -2.74 -14.99 -3.96
CA THR A 118 -3.41 -14.15 -2.96
C THR A 118 -2.52 -13.91 -1.75
N VAL A 119 -2.49 -12.67 -1.26
CA VAL A 119 -1.84 -12.28 -0.01
C VAL A 119 -2.89 -12.07 1.09
N LEU A 120 -2.66 -12.69 2.24
CA LEU A 120 -3.38 -12.42 3.49
C LEU A 120 -2.61 -11.38 4.28
N PHE A 121 -3.30 -10.32 4.71
CA PHE A 121 -2.65 -9.18 5.34
C PHE A 121 -3.39 -8.71 6.60
N PRO A 122 -3.13 -9.36 7.75
CA PRO A 122 -3.48 -8.83 9.06
C PRO A 122 -2.71 -7.54 9.31
N THR A 123 -3.38 -6.49 9.76
CA THR A 123 -2.74 -5.19 9.98
C THR A 123 -3.37 -4.37 11.11
N ALA A 124 -2.56 -3.48 11.66
CA ALA A 124 -2.95 -2.46 12.63
C ALA A 124 -2.31 -1.15 12.15
N TRP A 125 -2.84 -0.63 11.05
CA TRP A 125 -2.24 0.43 10.26
C TRP A 125 -2.76 1.80 10.68
N MET A 126 -1.84 2.70 11.05
CA MET A 126 -2.16 4.10 11.33
C MET A 126 -2.11 4.88 10.02
N ASN A 127 -3.24 5.47 9.62
CA ASN A 127 -3.34 6.20 8.36
C ASN A 127 -2.50 7.48 8.37
N VAL A 128 -1.66 7.66 7.35
CA VAL A 128 -0.88 8.88 7.11
C VAL A 128 -1.12 9.37 5.68
N LEU A 129 -1.94 10.41 5.54
CA LEU A 129 -2.12 11.09 4.26
C LEU A 129 -0.84 11.85 3.88
N PRO A 130 -0.54 12.02 2.58
CA PRO A 130 -1.40 11.72 1.44
C PRO A 130 -1.23 10.33 0.81
N PHE A 131 -0.25 9.50 1.21
CA PHE A 131 0.08 8.25 0.47
C PHE A 131 -0.03 6.97 1.29
N LEU A 132 0.00 7.05 2.61
CA LEU A 132 0.06 5.88 3.49
C LEU A 132 -1.27 5.70 4.23
N THR A 133 -2.38 5.94 3.54
CA THR A 133 -3.70 5.53 4.02
C THR A 133 -3.91 4.05 3.70
N ALA A 134 -4.40 3.25 4.65
CA ALA A 134 -4.50 1.80 4.52
C ALA A 134 -5.21 1.37 3.23
N ILE A 135 -6.42 1.87 2.96
CA ILE A 135 -7.15 1.47 1.76
C ILE A 135 -6.46 1.90 0.46
N GLU A 136 -5.72 3.00 0.50
CA GLU A 136 -5.01 3.58 -0.64
C GLU A 136 -3.80 2.71 -0.97
N PHE A 137 -2.82 2.69 -0.07
CA PHE A 137 -1.55 2.01 -0.29
C PHE A 137 -1.72 0.50 -0.46
N HIS A 138 -2.57 -0.16 0.35
CA HIS A 138 -2.74 -1.62 0.24
C HIS A 138 -3.38 -2.01 -1.10
N SER A 139 -4.32 -1.20 -1.62
CA SER A 139 -4.95 -1.47 -2.92
C SER A 139 -3.98 -1.19 -4.08
N ALA A 140 -3.17 -0.15 -3.97
CA ALA A 140 -2.13 0.19 -4.94
C ALA A 140 -1.04 -0.88 -5.00
N TRP A 141 -0.64 -1.41 -3.84
CA TRP A 141 0.32 -2.51 -3.76
C TRP A 141 -0.22 -3.78 -4.44
N ALA A 142 -1.47 -4.14 -4.19
CA ALA A 142 -2.13 -5.28 -4.85
C ALA A 142 -2.15 -5.13 -6.38
N MET A 143 -2.46 -3.93 -6.89
CA MET A 143 -2.43 -3.61 -8.31
C MET A 143 -1.01 -3.67 -8.89
N GLY A 144 -0.04 -3.01 -8.25
CA GLY A 144 1.34 -2.96 -8.73
C GLY A 144 2.04 -4.32 -8.72
N MET A 145 1.72 -5.17 -7.74
CA MET A 145 2.26 -6.53 -7.63
C MET A 145 1.44 -7.58 -8.40
N GLY A 146 0.26 -7.22 -8.91
CA GLY A 146 -0.59 -8.11 -9.69
C GLY A 146 -1.09 -9.32 -8.91
N VAL A 147 -1.55 -9.13 -7.66
CA VAL A 147 -2.09 -10.19 -6.80
C VAL A 147 -3.44 -9.82 -6.19
N ASN A 148 -4.20 -10.84 -5.77
CA ASN A 148 -5.29 -10.60 -4.83
C ASN A 148 -4.72 -10.25 -3.45
N PHE A 149 -5.42 -9.40 -2.70
CA PHE A 149 -4.95 -8.93 -1.40
C PHE A 149 -6.10 -8.73 -0.42
N LEU A 150 -6.04 -9.41 0.73
CA LEU A 150 -7.06 -9.38 1.78
C LEU A 150 -6.52 -8.63 2.99
N ALA A 151 -6.85 -7.34 3.10
CA ALA A 151 -6.42 -6.48 4.19
C ALA A 151 -7.45 -6.44 5.32
N ALA A 152 -7.09 -6.99 6.48
CA ALA A 152 -7.91 -6.96 7.69
C ALA A 152 -7.25 -6.06 8.73
N ASN A 153 -7.78 -4.84 8.88
CA ASN A 153 -7.22 -3.81 9.77
C ASN A 153 -7.94 -3.75 11.10
N THR A 154 -7.24 -3.25 12.12
CA THR A 154 -7.82 -2.81 13.37
C THR A 154 -8.72 -1.59 13.15
N HIS A 155 -9.83 -1.52 13.88
CA HIS A 155 -10.70 -0.35 13.91
C HIS A 155 -10.56 0.33 15.27
N TYR A 156 -9.78 1.40 15.30
CA TYR A 156 -9.50 2.19 16.50
C TYR A 156 -9.20 3.63 16.09
N THR A 157 -10.25 4.46 16.05
CA THR A 157 -10.19 5.78 15.37
C THR A 157 -9.31 6.80 16.09
N SER A 158 -9.07 6.63 17.40
CA SER A 158 -8.29 7.58 18.21
C SER A 158 -6.81 7.68 17.80
N ILE A 159 -6.28 6.67 17.11
CA ILE A 159 -4.93 6.65 16.52
C ILE A 159 -4.98 6.39 15.01
N SER A 160 -6.08 6.79 14.36
CA SER A 160 -6.24 6.72 12.91
C SER A 160 -6.16 5.31 12.31
N MET A 161 -6.53 4.28 13.07
CA MET A 161 -6.64 2.91 12.57
C MET A 161 -8.05 2.63 12.05
N THR A 162 -8.17 2.64 10.73
CA THR A 162 -9.34 2.15 9.98
C THR A 162 -8.90 1.94 8.54
N GLY A 163 -9.63 1.17 7.75
CA GLY A 163 -9.24 0.86 6.38
C GLY A 163 -8.97 -0.62 6.19
N SER A 164 -10.01 -1.38 5.84
CA SER A 164 -9.92 -2.79 5.45
C SER A 164 -10.46 -2.96 4.03
N GLY A 165 -10.09 -4.04 3.35
CA GLY A 165 -10.60 -4.27 1.99
C GLY A 165 -10.15 -5.58 1.37
N ILE A 166 -10.78 -5.86 0.24
CA ILE A 166 -10.50 -7.00 -0.63
C ILE A 166 -10.16 -6.41 -1.99
N TYR A 167 -8.92 -6.61 -2.42
CA TYR A 167 -8.35 -6.00 -3.62
C TYR A 167 -7.95 -7.09 -4.62
N ALA A 168 -8.14 -6.81 -5.90
CA ALA A 168 -7.68 -7.63 -7.01
C ALA A 168 -6.72 -6.81 -7.90
N PRO A 169 -5.98 -7.43 -8.84
CA PRO A 169 -5.00 -6.71 -9.66
C PRO A 169 -5.56 -5.55 -10.48
N ASP A 170 -6.82 -5.62 -10.88
CA ASP A 170 -7.52 -4.59 -11.66
C ASP A 170 -8.28 -3.57 -10.77
N GLY A 171 -8.21 -3.71 -9.45
CA GLY A 171 -8.75 -2.74 -8.50
C GLY A 171 -9.52 -3.35 -7.31
N ALA A 172 -9.98 -2.47 -6.43
CA ALA A 172 -10.71 -2.85 -5.23
C ALA A 172 -12.08 -3.49 -5.54
N ARG A 173 -12.37 -4.63 -4.92
CA ARG A 173 -13.69 -5.28 -4.97
C ARG A 173 -14.63 -4.73 -3.90
N THR A 174 -14.10 -4.52 -2.70
CA THR A 174 -14.80 -3.85 -1.61
C THR A 174 -13.78 -3.28 -0.64
N TYR A 175 -14.13 -2.19 0.03
CA TYR A 175 -13.31 -1.58 1.07
C TYR A 175 -14.18 -0.89 2.11
N TYR A 176 -13.61 -0.61 3.27
CA TYR A 176 -14.26 0.11 4.36
C TYR A 176 -13.27 1.06 5.01
N TYR A 177 -13.68 2.32 5.13
CA TYR A 177 -12.97 3.36 5.86
C TYR A 177 -13.99 4.16 6.65
N ASN A 178 -13.77 4.32 7.96
CA ASN A 178 -14.67 5.09 8.80
C ASN A 178 -13.95 5.66 10.03
N MET A 179 -13.88 6.99 10.10
CA MET A 179 -13.32 7.72 11.25
C MET A 179 -14.39 8.26 12.21
N LYS A 180 -15.68 7.93 12.00
CA LYS A 180 -16.80 8.57 12.71
C LYS A 180 -17.37 7.75 13.87
N ASN A 181 -17.16 6.44 13.89
CA ASN A 181 -17.66 5.55 14.94
C ASN A 181 -16.65 4.42 15.21
N GLU A 182 -16.94 3.58 16.21
CA GLU A 182 -16.08 2.45 16.62
C GLU A 182 -16.62 1.08 16.17
N ASP A 183 -17.53 1.07 15.19
CA ASP A 183 -18.17 -0.18 14.75
C ASP A 183 -17.22 -1.01 13.88
N GLY A 184 -17.08 -2.29 14.21
CA GLY A 184 -16.43 -3.28 13.35
C GLY A 184 -17.21 -3.51 12.05
N ARG A 185 -16.52 -4.03 11.03
CA ARG A 185 -17.11 -4.29 9.70
C ARG A 185 -16.68 -5.65 9.15
N LEU A 186 -17.64 -6.41 8.62
CA LEU A 186 -17.39 -7.57 7.77
C LEU A 186 -17.51 -7.16 6.29
N LEU A 187 -16.52 -7.55 5.49
CA LEU A 187 -16.50 -7.36 4.04
C LEU A 187 -16.45 -8.72 3.35
N ILE A 188 -17.21 -8.87 2.28
CA ILE A 188 -17.29 -10.10 1.49
C ILE A 188 -17.23 -9.71 0.01
N ALA A 189 -16.40 -10.39 -0.75
CA ALA A 189 -16.33 -10.27 -2.20
C ALA A 189 -15.83 -11.58 -2.82
N GLU A 190 -16.14 -11.76 -4.10
CA GLU A 190 -15.63 -12.86 -4.91
C GLU A 190 -14.32 -12.45 -5.60
N LEU A 191 -13.41 -13.41 -5.76
CA LEU A 191 -12.10 -13.23 -6.38
C LEU A 191 -11.78 -14.42 -7.28
N ASP A 192 -11.01 -14.16 -8.34
CA ASP A 192 -10.43 -15.22 -9.17
C ASP A 192 -9.34 -15.96 -8.38
N SER A 193 -9.38 -17.29 -8.33
CA SER A 193 -8.38 -18.12 -7.65
C SER A 193 -6.97 -17.94 -8.19
N HIS A 194 -6.85 -17.68 -9.50
CA HIS A 194 -5.58 -17.51 -10.20
C HIS A 194 -5.65 -16.23 -11.05
N PRO A 195 -5.55 -15.04 -10.44
CA PRO A 195 -5.82 -13.77 -11.13
C PRO A 195 -4.81 -13.48 -12.24
N ARG A 196 -3.59 -14.03 -12.18
CA ARG A 196 -2.58 -13.95 -13.25
C ARG A 196 -2.92 -14.74 -14.51
N LEU A 197 -3.79 -15.75 -14.39
CA LEU A 197 -4.27 -16.53 -15.53
C LEU A 197 -5.59 -15.99 -16.08
N SER A 198 -6.20 -15.02 -15.39
CA SER A 198 -7.44 -14.39 -15.81
C SER A 198 -7.21 -13.52 -17.05
N PRO A 199 -8.12 -13.51 -18.04
CA PRO A 199 -8.05 -12.57 -19.17
C PRO A 199 -8.10 -11.10 -18.74
N ALA A 200 -8.60 -10.83 -17.53
CA ALA A 200 -8.64 -9.50 -16.92
C ALA A 200 -7.30 -9.11 -16.26
N SER A 201 -6.29 -9.98 -16.26
CA SER A 201 -5.00 -9.69 -15.65
C SER A 201 -4.32 -8.52 -16.35
N PRO A 202 -3.87 -7.48 -15.61
CA PRO A 202 -3.10 -6.40 -16.20
C PRO A 202 -1.80 -6.93 -16.82
N PRO A 203 -1.42 -6.46 -18.02
CA PRO A 203 -0.13 -6.81 -18.61
C PRO A 203 1.03 -6.23 -17.79
N ALA A 204 2.22 -6.80 -17.98
CA ALA A 204 3.44 -6.27 -17.38
C ALA A 204 3.67 -4.80 -17.78
N VAL A 205 3.99 -3.97 -16.80
CA VAL A 205 4.15 -2.52 -16.96
C VAL A 205 5.63 -2.16 -17.01
N SER A 206 6.03 -1.36 -18.00
CA SER A 206 7.33 -0.72 -18.08
C SER A 206 7.21 0.73 -17.59
N TRP A 207 7.38 0.93 -16.29
CA TRP A 207 7.06 2.19 -15.60
C TRP A 207 7.75 3.44 -16.14
N SER A 208 8.95 3.30 -16.70
CA SER A 208 9.73 4.41 -17.26
C SER A 208 9.63 4.54 -18.78
N SER A 209 8.91 3.65 -19.48
CA SER A 209 8.92 3.57 -20.95
C SER A 209 8.40 4.84 -21.62
N TYR A 210 7.20 5.28 -21.26
CA TYR A 210 6.63 6.52 -21.79
C TYR A 210 7.45 7.73 -21.34
N ALA A 211 7.72 7.83 -20.03
CA ALA A 211 8.39 8.97 -19.41
C ALA A 211 9.79 9.22 -20.00
N SER A 212 10.53 8.17 -20.33
CA SER A 212 11.87 8.29 -20.95
C SER A 212 11.83 8.68 -22.43
N SER A 213 10.67 8.53 -23.09
CA SER A 213 10.51 8.81 -24.52
C SER A 213 10.03 10.22 -24.83
N VAL A 214 9.45 10.91 -23.85
CA VAL A 214 8.88 12.25 -24.02
C VAL A 214 9.88 13.33 -23.65
N GLU A 215 9.88 14.42 -24.42
CA GLU A 215 10.60 15.63 -24.03
C GLU A 215 9.94 16.26 -22.80
N ARG A 216 10.74 16.95 -21.98
CA ARG A 216 10.21 17.69 -20.84
C ARG A 216 9.21 18.73 -21.34
N PHE A 217 8.01 18.74 -20.77
CA PHE A 217 7.07 19.83 -20.99
C PHE A 217 7.71 21.13 -20.49
N SER A 218 7.45 22.25 -21.19
CA SER A 218 8.14 23.53 -20.98
C SER A 218 8.30 23.85 -19.49
N PRO A 219 9.51 24.26 -19.03
CA PRO A 219 9.76 24.50 -17.62
C PRO A 219 8.80 25.59 -17.10
N ASN A 220 8.10 25.30 -16.01
CA ASN A 220 7.53 26.34 -15.19
C ASN A 220 8.68 26.92 -14.37
N ASP A 221 8.97 28.23 -14.50
CA ASP A 221 10.05 28.91 -13.75
C ASP A 221 9.74 29.08 -12.25
N HIS A 222 8.81 28.29 -11.68
CA HIS A 222 8.24 28.47 -10.36
C HIS A 222 8.17 27.17 -9.55
N ASP A 223 9.21 26.33 -9.67
CA ASP A 223 9.35 25.17 -8.80
C ASP A 223 9.67 25.60 -7.35
N PHE A 224 9.11 24.90 -6.38
CA PHE A 224 9.32 25.15 -4.96
C PHE A 224 9.45 23.85 -4.17
N SER A 225 10.01 23.92 -2.96
CA SER A 225 10.11 22.75 -2.08
C SER A 225 8.94 22.68 -1.12
N GLY A 226 8.47 21.47 -0.81
CA GLY A 226 7.54 21.22 0.28
C GLY A 226 7.81 19.87 0.93
N LEU A 227 7.18 19.63 2.08
CA LEU A 227 7.38 18.40 2.85
C LEU A 227 6.15 17.50 2.75
N ILE A 228 6.36 16.24 2.39
CA ILE A 228 5.38 15.18 2.56
C ILE A 228 5.97 14.16 3.52
N PHE A 229 5.33 13.93 4.66
CA PHE A 229 5.80 12.94 5.64
C PHE A 229 7.32 13.02 5.92
N HIS A 230 7.80 14.25 6.16
CA HIS A 230 9.22 14.59 6.39
C HIS A 230 10.17 14.49 5.19
N ASP A 231 9.71 14.04 4.03
CA ASP A 231 10.49 14.01 2.81
C ASP A 231 10.35 15.31 2.01
N GLN A 232 11.46 15.85 1.53
CA GLN A 232 11.50 17.12 0.81
C GLN A 232 11.26 16.92 -0.69
N PHE A 233 10.04 17.20 -1.13
CA PHE A 233 9.62 17.12 -2.52
C PHE A 233 9.96 18.41 -3.28
N THR A 234 10.12 18.28 -4.59
CA THR A 234 10.12 19.41 -5.53
C THR A 234 8.75 19.48 -6.21
N PHE A 235 8.07 20.62 -6.09
CA PHE A 235 6.71 20.85 -6.58
C PHE A 235 6.65 21.93 -7.66
N THR A 236 5.63 21.84 -8.51
CA THR A 236 5.22 22.89 -9.44
C THR A 236 3.69 23.04 -9.43
N GLU A 237 3.19 24.28 -9.42
CA GLU A 237 1.75 24.56 -9.30
C GLU A 237 0.98 24.35 -10.62
N LEU A 238 -0.22 23.81 -10.54
CA LEU A 238 -1.20 23.76 -11.63
C LEU A 238 -1.95 25.11 -11.74
N THR A 239 -1.28 26.09 -12.33
CA THR A 239 -1.80 27.47 -12.47
C THR A 239 -2.96 27.59 -13.45
N LYS A 240 -3.08 26.68 -14.42
CA LYS A 240 -4.12 26.69 -15.47
C LYS A 240 -5.17 25.58 -15.23
N PRO A 241 -6.37 25.68 -15.80
CA PRO A 241 -7.38 24.62 -15.70
C PRO A 241 -7.01 23.36 -16.50
N GLU A 242 -6.13 23.47 -17.49
CA GLU A 242 -5.59 22.36 -18.26
C GLU A 242 -4.13 22.64 -18.63
N GLY A 243 -3.32 21.59 -18.76
CA GLY A 243 -1.92 21.75 -19.12
C GLY A 243 -1.11 20.46 -19.07
N ASN A 244 0.15 20.60 -19.49
CA ASN A 244 1.17 19.56 -19.40
C ASN A 244 2.34 20.11 -18.58
N LEU A 245 2.76 19.39 -17.54
CA LEU A 245 3.79 19.83 -16.60
C LEU A 245 4.83 18.74 -16.40
N THR A 246 6.09 19.13 -16.24
CA THR A 246 7.18 18.25 -15.83
C THR A 246 7.87 18.86 -14.63
N VAL A 247 8.12 18.07 -13.59
CA VAL A 247 8.97 18.42 -12.45
C VAL A 247 9.95 17.29 -12.21
N CYS A 248 11.19 17.61 -11.86
CA CYS A 248 12.23 16.61 -11.63
C CYS A 248 12.89 16.82 -10.28
N GLN A 249 13.26 15.72 -9.63
CA GLN A 249 14.15 15.70 -8.48
C GLN A 249 15.16 14.57 -8.66
N LYS A 250 16.45 14.91 -8.68
CA LYS A 250 17.56 13.99 -8.98
C LYS A 250 17.31 13.20 -10.28
N ASP A 251 17.19 11.87 -10.21
CA ASP A 251 17.06 11.00 -11.37
C ASP A 251 15.59 10.80 -11.79
N LEU A 252 14.63 11.24 -10.96
CA LEU A 252 13.21 11.12 -11.23
C LEU A 252 12.66 12.41 -11.88
N CYS A 253 12.12 12.29 -13.08
CA CYS A 253 11.27 13.29 -13.72
C CYS A 253 9.84 12.78 -13.80
N CYS A 254 8.88 13.58 -13.32
CA CYS A 254 7.47 13.27 -13.29
C CYS A 254 6.73 14.12 -14.32
N HIS A 255 5.87 13.49 -15.12
CA HIS A 255 5.13 14.11 -16.20
C HIS A 255 3.63 14.00 -15.96
N LEU A 256 2.92 15.12 -16.03
CA LEU A 256 1.47 15.19 -15.88
C LEU A 256 0.84 15.89 -17.07
N SER A 257 -0.16 15.26 -17.67
CA SER A 257 -1.18 15.90 -18.52
C SER A 257 -2.51 15.90 -17.78
N TYR A 258 -3.18 17.04 -17.70
CA TYR A 258 -4.44 17.13 -16.94
C TYR A 258 -5.43 18.13 -17.54
N LYS A 259 -6.70 17.92 -17.22
CA LYS A 259 -7.80 18.86 -17.42
C LYS A 259 -8.76 18.81 -16.25
N MET A 260 -8.89 19.92 -15.53
CA MET A 260 -9.87 20.09 -14.46
C MET A 260 -11.27 20.29 -15.06
N ALA A 261 -12.30 19.72 -14.42
CA ALA A 261 -13.69 19.96 -14.80
C ALA A 261 -14.18 21.38 -14.43
N GLY A 262 -13.47 22.03 -13.52
CA GLY A 262 -13.64 23.42 -13.14
C GLY A 262 -12.62 23.76 -12.06
N LYS A 263 -11.70 24.68 -12.37
CA LYS A 263 -10.69 25.14 -11.41
C LYS A 263 -11.39 25.93 -10.30
N GLN A 264 -11.24 25.50 -9.06
CA GLN A 264 -11.72 26.24 -7.89
C GLN A 264 -10.70 27.32 -7.52
N GLU A 265 -11.17 28.52 -7.16
CA GLU A 265 -10.27 29.62 -6.77
C GLU A 265 -9.65 29.40 -5.38
N ASP A 266 -10.30 28.60 -4.53
CA ASP A 266 -9.89 28.27 -3.17
C ASP A 266 -9.16 26.91 -3.04
N GLU A 267 -8.91 26.20 -4.15
CA GLU A 267 -8.12 24.97 -4.15
C GLU A 267 -6.88 25.10 -5.05
N VAL A 268 -5.74 24.69 -4.50
CA VAL A 268 -4.47 24.60 -5.22
C VAL A 268 -4.09 23.15 -5.40
N TYR A 269 -3.60 22.81 -6.60
CA TYR A 269 -3.03 21.51 -6.93
C TYR A 269 -1.60 21.68 -7.40
N VAL A 270 -0.76 20.69 -7.09
CA VAL A 270 0.64 20.65 -7.49
C VAL A 270 0.99 19.31 -8.11
N LEU A 271 1.98 19.32 -9.00
CA LEU A 271 2.72 18.14 -9.40
C LEU A 271 4.02 18.11 -8.58
N GLY A 272 4.37 16.96 -8.01
CA GLY A 272 5.57 16.75 -7.20
C GLY A 272 6.40 15.57 -7.64
N ALA A 273 7.71 15.68 -7.41
CA ALA A 273 8.69 14.60 -7.54
C ALA A 273 9.51 14.44 -6.24
N PHE A 274 9.75 13.19 -5.85
CA PHE A 274 10.70 12.83 -4.81
C PHE A 274 11.58 11.66 -5.24
N ASP A 275 12.88 11.74 -4.97
CA ASP A 275 13.86 10.69 -5.22
C ASP A 275 14.87 10.68 -4.07
N GLY A 276 14.69 9.80 -3.09
CA GLY A 276 15.50 9.86 -1.87
C GLY A 276 15.19 8.79 -0.82
N LEU A 277 16.06 8.76 0.19
CA LEU A 277 15.92 7.88 1.35
C LEU A 277 15.01 8.52 2.39
N HIS A 278 13.89 7.86 2.67
CA HIS A 278 13.04 8.16 3.82
C HIS A 278 13.67 7.57 5.09
N VAL A 279 13.61 8.30 6.21
CA VAL A 279 14.31 7.92 7.46
C VAL A 279 13.45 8.09 8.74
N VAL A 280 12.22 8.58 8.63
CA VAL A 280 11.38 8.91 9.78
C VAL A 280 10.40 7.77 10.02
N GLU A 281 10.45 7.12 11.18
CA GLU A 281 9.59 5.94 11.45
C GLU A 281 9.89 4.69 10.60
N GLY A 282 10.97 4.72 9.84
CA GLY A 282 11.53 3.60 9.10
C GLY A 282 12.60 4.09 8.14
N GLN A 283 13.40 3.19 7.58
CA GLN A 283 14.40 3.53 6.57
C GLN A 283 14.08 2.79 5.28
N TYR A 284 13.81 3.53 4.21
CA TYR A 284 13.45 2.98 2.91
C TYR A 284 13.56 4.01 1.77
N TYR A 285 14.06 3.61 0.60
CA TYR A 285 14.28 4.49 -0.54
C TYR A 285 13.05 4.64 -1.44
N LEU A 286 12.62 5.87 -1.70
CA LEU A 286 11.41 6.17 -2.45
C LEU A 286 11.73 6.92 -3.74
N GLN A 287 10.94 6.59 -4.77
CA GLN A 287 10.76 7.44 -5.94
C GLN A 287 9.27 7.70 -6.09
N ILE A 288 8.82 8.96 -6.04
CA ILE A 288 7.38 9.27 -6.02
C ILE A 288 7.08 10.38 -7.02
N CYS A 289 6.10 10.13 -7.88
CA CYS A 289 5.44 11.15 -8.68
C CYS A 289 4.02 11.36 -8.18
N THR A 290 3.60 12.60 -7.94
CA THR A 290 2.30 12.87 -7.34
C THR A 290 1.63 14.11 -7.94
N LEU A 291 0.36 14.00 -8.28
CA LEU A 291 -0.58 15.12 -8.35
C LEU A 291 -1.32 15.15 -7.01
N LEU A 292 -1.29 16.26 -6.29
CA LEU A 292 -2.01 16.37 -5.02
C LEU A 292 -2.66 17.74 -4.81
N LYS A 293 -3.74 17.74 -4.01
CA LYS A 293 -4.38 18.94 -3.50
C LYS A 293 -3.61 19.46 -2.29
N CYS A 294 -3.27 20.75 -2.27
CA CYS A 294 -2.73 21.40 -1.09
C CYS A 294 -3.81 21.66 -0.05
N LYS A 295 -3.44 21.75 1.23
CA LYS A 295 -4.40 21.93 2.33
C LYS A 295 -5.08 23.30 2.31
N SER A 296 -4.36 24.33 1.88
CA SER A 296 -4.88 25.67 1.63
C SER A 296 -4.31 26.24 0.34
N THR A 297 -4.66 27.49 0.04
CA THR A 297 -4.08 28.25 -1.08
C THR A 297 -2.63 28.69 -0.84
N ASP A 298 -2.09 28.50 0.38
CA ASP A 298 -0.68 28.72 0.67
C ASP A 298 0.14 27.48 0.23
N LEU A 299 1.06 27.70 -0.71
CA LEU A 299 1.91 26.66 -1.28
C LEU A 299 2.77 25.92 -0.24
N ASN A 300 3.07 26.54 0.90
CA ASN A 300 3.79 25.88 2.00
C ASN A 300 2.99 24.77 2.68
N THR A 301 1.69 24.68 2.40
CA THR A 301 0.80 23.63 2.92
C THR A 301 0.69 22.42 1.99
N CYS A 302 1.26 22.47 0.79
CA CYS A 302 1.29 21.35 -0.14
C CYS A 302 2.09 20.20 0.48
N GLY A 303 1.47 19.01 0.55
CA GLY A 303 2.01 17.84 1.22
C GLY A 303 1.45 17.57 2.63
N GLN A 304 0.76 18.54 3.23
CA GLN A 304 0.05 18.32 4.49
C GLN A 304 -1.20 17.44 4.29
N PRO A 305 -1.67 16.71 5.32
CA PRO A 305 -2.86 15.88 5.23
C PRO A 305 -4.12 16.65 4.79
N VAL A 306 -4.83 16.08 3.81
CA VAL A 306 -6.09 16.58 3.26
C VAL A 306 -7.09 15.44 3.13
N GLU A 307 -8.27 15.59 3.73
CA GLU A 307 -9.35 14.60 3.62
C GLU A 307 -10.42 14.98 2.59
N MET A 308 -10.55 16.26 2.24
CA MET A 308 -11.64 16.76 1.41
C MET A 308 -11.11 17.62 0.25
N ALA A 309 -11.74 17.46 -0.91
CA ALA A 309 -11.48 18.25 -2.11
C ALA A 309 -12.80 18.61 -2.80
N GLN A 310 -12.78 19.58 -3.70
CA GLN A 310 -13.93 20.00 -4.52
C GLN A 310 -13.66 19.84 -6.03
N THR A 311 -12.40 19.94 -6.45
CA THR A 311 -12.00 19.87 -7.86
C THR A 311 -12.06 18.45 -8.41
N LYS A 312 -12.86 18.26 -9.47
CA LYS A 312 -12.89 17.05 -10.29
C LYS A 312 -12.01 17.23 -11.52
N PHE A 313 -11.56 16.12 -12.10
CA PHE A 313 -10.76 16.13 -13.33
C PHE A 313 -11.55 15.50 -14.47
N GLU A 314 -11.60 16.17 -15.62
CA GLU A 314 -12.07 15.57 -16.87
C GLU A 314 -11.08 14.50 -17.34
N MET A 315 -9.78 14.77 -17.19
CA MET A 315 -8.75 13.75 -17.37
C MET A 315 -7.47 14.05 -16.57
N PHE A 316 -6.72 13.00 -16.27
CA PHE A 316 -5.32 13.05 -15.85
C PHE A 316 -4.52 11.92 -16.50
N SER A 317 -3.21 12.13 -16.67
CA SER A 317 -2.23 11.14 -17.11
C SER A 317 -0.90 11.44 -16.42
N LEU A 318 -0.49 10.59 -15.48
CA LEU A 318 0.73 10.71 -14.70
C LEU A 318 1.73 9.61 -15.09
N SER A 319 3.02 9.95 -15.17
CA SER A 319 4.11 9.00 -15.41
C SER A 319 5.43 9.53 -14.84
N GLY A 320 6.44 8.67 -14.71
CA GLY A 320 7.75 9.08 -14.21
C GLY A 320 8.90 8.21 -14.71
N THR A 321 10.12 8.75 -14.70
CA THR A 321 11.35 8.03 -15.08
C THR A 321 11.86 7.11 -13.96
N PHE A 322 10.98 6.24 -13.45
CA PHE A 322 11.29 5.35 -12.32
C PHE A 322 12.50 4.45 -12.62
N GLY A 323 13.43 4.38 -11.67
CA GLY A 323 14.59 3.47 -11.66
C GLY A 323 14.28 2.10 -11.06
N THR A 324 13.01 1.82 -10.76
CA THR A 324 12.51 0.57 -10.16
C THR A 324 11.32 0.04 -10.96
N ASN A 325 11.10 -1.27 -10.91
CA ASN A 325 9.89 -1.91 -11.45
C ASN A 325 8.76 -2.01 -10.40
N TYR A 326 9.04 -1.69 -9.13
CA TYR A 326 8.09 -1.75 -8.03
C TYR A 326 7.45 -0.39 -7.81
N VAL A 327 6.38 -0.11 -8.55
CA VAL A 327 5.60 1.13 -8.47
C VAL A 327 4.14 0.79 -8.20
N PHE A 328 3.55 1.50 -7.23
CA PHE A 328 2.20 1.26 -6.73
C PHE A 328 1.32 2.46 -7.11
N PRO A 329 0.34 2.27 -8.02
CA PRO A 329 -0.52 3.35 -8.50
C PRO A 329 -1.66 3.67 -7.51
N GLU A 330 -1.74 4.92 -7.10
CA GLU A 330 -2.69 5.41 -6.09
C GLU A 330 -3.61 6.47 -6.69
N VAL A 331 -4.91 6.35 -6.41
CA VAL A 331 -5.91 7.38 -6.72
C VAL A 331 -6.86 7.49 -5.53
N LEU A 332 -6.85 8.64 -4.87
CA LEU A 332 -7.67 8.91 -3.70
C LEU A 332 -8.56 10.13 -3.93
N TYR A 333 -9.85 9.96 -3.63
CA TYR A 333 -10.88 10.99 -3.73
C TYR A 333 -11.26 11.57 -2.37
N GLY A 334 -11.93 12.72 -2.42
CA GLY A 334 -12.51 13.41 -1.27
C GLY A 334 -13.32 12.47 -0.35
N GLY A 335 -13.11 12.60 0.95
CA GLY A 335 -13.65 11.71 1.97
C GLY A 335 -12.86 10.41 2.15
N VAL A 336 -11.61 10.37 1.66
CA VAL A 336 -10.71 9.21 1.71
C VAL A 336 -11.36 7.99 1.05
N GLN A 337 -11.60 8.10 -0.26
CA GLN A 337 -12.34 7.09 -1.02
C GLN A 337 -11.53 6.63 -2.23
N LEU A 338 -11.51 5.31 -2.46
CA LEU A 338 -10.91 4.74 -3.67
C LEU A 338 -11.76 5.05 -4.91
N ALA A 339 -11.14 4.89 -6.07
CA ALA A 339 -11.72 5.13 -7.38
C ALA A 339 -11.81 3.84 -8.25
N PRO A 340 -12.45 2.75 -7.77
CA PRO A 340 -12.46 1.47 -8.48
C PRO A 340 -13.08 1.60 -9.88
N GLY A 341 -12.33 1.22 -10.90
CA GLY A 341 -12.77 1.24 -12.30
C GLY A 341 -12.73 2.60 -13.00
N GLU A 342 -12.30 3.67 -12.32
CA GLU A 342 -12.24 5.03 -12.91
C GLU A 342 -10.88 5.38 -13.54
N PHE A 343 -9.86 4.56 -13.31
CA PHE A 343 -8.51 4.74 -13.84
C PHE A 343 -7.95 3.43 -14.38
N GLU A 344 -6.87 3.52 -15.15
CA GLU A 344 -6.09 2.38 -15.62
C GLU A 344 -4.60 2.70 -15.69
N VAL A 345 -3.79 1.66 -15.60
CA VAL A 345 -2.34 1.73 -15.84
C VAL A 345 -2.05 1.15 -17.21
N LEU A 346 -1.41 1.93 -18.06
CA LEU A 346 -0.98 1.51 -19.39
C LEU A 346 0.37 0.80 -19.31
N ASN A 347 0.65 -0.09 -20.28
CA ASN A 347 1.88 -0.89 -20.33
C ASN A 347 3.16 -0.04 -20.38
N ASP A 348 3.05 1.21 -20.82
CA ASP A 348 4.16 2.16 -20.93
C ASP A 348 4.39 3.00 -19.65
N GLY A 349 3.71 2.65 -18.55
CA GLY A 349 3.94 3.25 -17.23
C GLY A 349 3.06 4.46 -16.91
N ARG A 350 2.07 4.77 -17.75
CA ARG A 350 1.13 5.87 -17.48
C ARG A 350 -0.05 5.42 -16.62
N LEU A 351 -0.31 6.17 -15.55
CA LEU A 351 -1.55 6.11 -14.77
C LEU A 351 -2.53 7.16 -15.31
N ILE A 352 -3.64 6.71 -15.90
CA ILE A 352 -4.60 7.59 -16.57
C ILE A 352 -6.01 7.43 -16.03
N SER A 353 -6.79 8.51 -16.11
CA SER A 353 -8.25 8.44 -15.92
C SER A 353 -8.93 7.80 -17.13
N LYS A 354 -9.86 6.86 -16.93
CA LYS A 354 -10.69 6.29 -18.01
C LYS A 354 -11.81 7.22 -18.44
N THR A 355 -12.33 7.96 -17.47
CA THR A 355 -13.43 8.92 -17.63
C THR A 355 -13.20 10.12 -16.72
N ARG A 356 -14.06 11.14 -16.85
CA ARG A 356 -14.16 12.20 -15.84
C ARG A 356 -14.34 11.59 -14.45
N THR A 357 -13.60 12.09 -13.46
CA THR A 357 -13.66 11.60 -12.09
C THR A 357 -15.05 11.83 -11.49
N THR A 358 -15.62 10.81 -10.85
CA THR A 358 -16.95 10.91 -10.24
C THR A 358 -16.94 11.80 -9.01
N LYS A 359 -15.81 11.87 -8.31
CA LYS A 359 -15.59 12.66 -7.09
C LYS A 359 -14.37 13.56 -7.21
N PRO A 360 -14.25 14.57 -6.32
CA PRO A 360 -13.07 15.41 -6.24
C PRO A 360 -11.81 14.63 -5.90
N VAL A 361 -10.68 15.00 -6.50
CA VAL A 361 -9.40 14.30 -6.36
C VAL A 361 -8.62 14.85 -5.18
N ILE A 362 -8.14 14.00 -4.27
CA ILE A 362 -7.14 14.39 -3.26
C ILE A 362 -5.75 14.20 -3.86
N THR A 363 -5.49 13.00 -4.40
CA THR A 363 -4.21 12.69 -5.03
C THR A 363 -4.32 11.63 -6.13
N VAL A 364 -3.41 11.72 -7.10
CA VAL A 364 -3.07 10.69 -8.08
C VAL A 364 -1.56 10.50 -7.97
N THR A 365 -1.11 9.33 -7.56
CA THR A 365 0.29 9.10 -7.21
C THR A 365 0.81 7.80 -7.82
N LEU A 366 2.09 7.80 -8.17
CA LEU A 366 2.87 6.62 -8.51
C LEU A 366 3.94 6.49 -7.43
N PHE A 367 3.72 5.56 -6.49
CA PHE A 367 4.58 5.34 -5.34
C PHE A 367 5.60 4.24 -5.64
N GLY A 368 6.86 4.60 -5.89
CA GLY A 368 7.94 3.68 -6.23
C GLY A 368 8.82 3.32 -5.05
N ARG A 369 9.17 2.03 -4.93
CA ARG A 369 10.15 1.51 -3.96
C ARG A 369 11.41 1.02 -4.67
N TRP A 370 12.56 1.50 -4.22
CA TRP A 370 13.87 1.04 -4.71
C TRP A 370 14.57 0.25 -3.62
N TYR A 371 14.16 -1.00 -3.43
CA TYR A 371 14.58 -1.85 -2.30
C TYR A 371 16.10 -2.03 -2.21
N GLU A 372 16.82 -2.06 -3.32
CA GLU A 372 18.28 -2.19 -3.35
C GLU A 372 19.04 -0.95 -2.83
N LYS A 373 18.32 0.17 -2.61
CA LYS A 373 18.87 1.44 -2.08
C LYS A 373 18.43 1.75 -0.65
N ASP A 374 17.69 0.85 0.01
CA ASP A 374 17.22 1.02 1.40
C ASP A 374 18.37 1.20 2.41
#